data_AF-A0A964P8I6-F1
#
_entry.id   AF-A0A964P8I6-F1
#
_cell.length_a   1.000
_cell.length_b   1.000
_cell.length_c   1.000
_cell.angle_alpha   90.00
_cell.angle_beta   90.00
_cell.angle_gamma   90.00
#
_symmetry.space_group_name_H-M   'P 1'
#
loop_
_entity.id
_entity.type
_entity.pdbx_description
1 polymer ?
#
loop_
_entity_poly.entity_id
_entity_poly.type
_entity_poly.pdbx_seq_one_letter_code
_entity_poly.pdbx_strand_id
1 'polypeptide(L)'
;MQPNALPRDILLFERGWLSSNNVLLLGQDSTALVDSGYATHAPQTLALVEAALGGRPLDQLLNTHLHSDHCGGNAALQSRYPALRTAIPPGLAESVRHWDVDALTYAPTGQTCPQFGFDALLQPGSEVRLGERLWQVHAAPGHDTHSVVLFEPVARAQQFARDWGARFVCLGARGHLNAESGLGDWPEG
;
A
#
# COMPACT_ATOMS: atom_id res chain seq x y z
N MET A 1 8.32 5.29 -26.44
CA MET A 1 8.65 4.84 -25.07
C MET A 1 7.85 3.58 -24.82
N GLN A 2 8.49 2.47 -24.46
CA GLN A 2 7.72 1.35 -23.92
C GLN A 2 7.12 1.80 -22.58
N PRO A 3 5.86 1.45 -22.27
CA PRO A 3 5.33 1.68 -20.94
C PRO A 3 6.29 1.04 -19.93
N ASN A 4 6.67 1.80 -18.90
CA ASN A 4 7.51 1.27 -17.83
C ASN A 4 6.76 0.09 -17.21
N ALA A 5 7.16 -1.13 -17.54
CA ALA A 5 6.62 -2.33 -16.92
C ALA A 5 6.90 -2.26 -15.42
N LEU A 6 5.90 -2.59 -14.60
CA LEU A 6 6.10 -2.69 -13.16
C LEU A 6 7.20 -3.72 -12.84
N PRO A 7 7.95 -3.54 -11.75
CA PRO A 7 8.88 -4.57 -11.26
C PRO A 7 8.19 -5.93 -11.13
N ARG A 8 8.94 -7.03 -11.37
CA ARG A 8 8.36 -8.40 -11.35
C ARG A 8 7.76 -8.80 -10.01
N ASP A 9 8.23 -8.19 -8.92
CA ASP A 9 7.74 -8.36 -7.56
C ASP A 9 6.48 -7.54 -7.24
N ILE A 10 5.95 -6.77 -8.21
CA ILE A 10 4.75 -5.94 -8.05
C ILE A 10 3.74 -6.34 -9.14
N LEU A 11 2.61 -6.89 -8.71
CA LEU A 11 1.51 -7.27 -9.57
C LEU A 11 0.35 -6.29 -9.40
N LEU A 12 -0.17 -5.79 -10.51
CA LEU A 12 -1.38 -4.99 -10.55
C LEU A 12 -2.56 -5.88 -10.96
N PHE A 13 -3.59 -5.92 -10.11
CA PHE A 13 -4.89 -6.46 -10.48
C PHE A 13 -5.79 -5.30 -10.88
N GLU A 14 -5.90 -5.07 -12.19
CA GLU A 14 -6.86 -4.11 -12.74
C GLU A 14 -8.29 -4.63 -12.55
N ARG A 15 -9.17 -3.79 -11.99
CA ARG A 15 -10.54 -4.17 -11.61
C ARG A 15 -11.58 -3.38 -12.39
N GLY A 16 -12.78 -3.94 -12.42
CA GLY A 16 -13.94 -3.37 -13.10
C GLY A 16 -14.57 -2.23 -12.30
N TRP A 17 -15.68 -1.71 -12.84
CA TRP A 17 -16.46 -0.64 -12.24
C TRP A 17 -16.81 -0.90 -10.76
N LEU A 18 -16.73 0.15 -9.94
CA LEU A 18 -16.97 0.14 -8.49
C LEU A 18 -16.10 -0.89 -7.74
N SER A 19 -14.82 -0.97 -8.09
CA SER A 19 -13.85 -1.76 -7.35
C SER A 19 -12.46 -1.21 -7.62
N SER A 20 -11.76 -0.82 -6.57
CA SER A 20 -10.40 -0.32 -6.70
C SER A 20 -9.50 -1.39 -7.32
N ASN A 21 -8.47 -0.94 -8.02
CA ASN A 21 -7.34 -1.81 -8.37
C ASN A 21 -6.66 -2.32 -7.10
N ASN A 22 -6.04 -3.49 -7.20
CA ASN A 22 -5.24 -4.04 -6.10
C ASN A 22 -3.78 -4.12 -6.53
N VAL A 23 -2.86 -3.82 -5.62
CA VAL A 23 -1.42 -3.98 -5.86
C VAL A 23 -0.89 -5.05 -4.92
N LEU A 24 -0.44 -6.16 -5.46
CA LEU A 24 0.17 -7.25 -4.71
C LEU A 24 1.70 -7.17 -4.82
N LEU A 25 2.37 -7.10 -3.68
CA LEU A 25 3.82 -7.12 -3.55
C LEU A 25 4.27 -8.49 -3.09
N LEU A 26 5.21 -9.08 -3.83
CA LEU A 26 5.78 -10.40 -3.59
C LEU A 26 7.24 -10.26 -3.14
N GLY A 27 7.47 -10.18 -1.83
CA GLY A 27 8.80 -10.32 -1.25
C GLY A 27 9.24 -11.78 -1.18
N GLN A 28 10.50 -12.02 -0.82
CA GLN A 28 11.00 -13.37 -0.59
C GLN A 28 10.34 -13.99 0.64
N ASP A 29 10.29 -13.24 1.74
CA ASP A 29 9.80 -13.71 3.04
C ASP A 29 8.44 -13.12 3.45
N SER A 30 7.95 -12.09 2.75
CA SER A 30 6.67 -11.44 3.08
C SER A 30 5.90 -11.01 1.84
N THR A 31 4.57 -11.07 1.90
CA THR A 31 3.65 -10.60 0.87
C THR A 31 2.73 -9.51 1.41
N ALA A 32 2.33 -8.57 0.55
CA ALA A 32 1.45 -7.48 0.94
C ALA A 32 0.47 -7.13 -0.18
N LEU A 33 -0.80 -6.91 0.17
CA LEU A 33 -1.82 -6.42 -0.75
C LEU A 33 -2.20 -4.98 -0.36
N VAL A 34 -2.29 -4.09 -1.35
CA VAL A 34 -2.83 -2.74 -1.20
C VAL A 34 -4.22 -2.69 -1.83
N ASP A 35 -5.21 -2.34 -1.00
CA ASP A 35 -6.65 -2.33 -1.26
C ASP A 35 -7.22 -3.69 -1.70
N SER A 36 -8.49 -3.93 -1.40
CA SER A 36 -9.17 -5.23 -1.59
C SER A 36 -10.39 -5.19 -2.51
N GLY A 37 -10.68 -4.04 -3.09
CA GLY A 37 -11.83 -3.87 -3.98
C GLY A 37 -13.16 -3.82 -3.22
N TYR A 38 -14.26 -3.93 -3.96
CA TYR A 38 -15.62 -3.90 -3.40
C TYR A 38 -16.12 -5.29 -2.97
N ALA A 39 -17.09 -5.30 -2.06
CA ALA A 39 -17.58 -6.52 -1.40
C ALA A 39 -18.13 -7.57 -2.38
N THR A 40 -18.83 -7.16 -3.45
CA THR A 40 -19.37 -8.09 -4.46
C THR A 40 -18.27 -8.75 -5.30
N HIS A 41 -17.08 -8.15 -5.33
CA HIS A 41 -15.90 -8.69 -6.01
C HIS A 41 -14.96 -9.47 -5.09
N ALA A 42 -15.29 -9.61 -3.80
CA ALA A 42 -14.44 -10.32 -2.84
C ALA A 42 -14.07 -11.75 -3.27
N PRO A 43 -14.97 -12.58 -3.85
CA PRO A 43 -14.58 -13.90 -4.37
C PRO A 43 -13.55 -13.83 -5.50
N GLN A 44 -13.68 -12.84 -6.39
CA GLN A 44 -12.71 -12.63 -7.47
C GLN A 44 -11.37 -12.13 -6.92
N THR A 45 -11.38 -11.20 -5.96
CA THR A 45 -10.15 -10.73 -5.28
C THR A 45 -9.42 -11.88 -4.62
N LEU A 46 -10.12 -12.74 -3.89
CA LEU A 46 -9.55 -13.94 -3.28
C LEU A 46 -8.88 -14.84 -4.33
N ALA A 47 -9.59 -15.17 -5.41
CA ALA A 47 -9.07 -16.04 -6.45
C ALA A 47 -7.80 -15.48 -7.13
N LEU A 48 -7.75 -14.16 -7.40
CA LEU A 48 -6.57 -13.51 -7.98
C LEU A 48 -5.37 -13.53 -7.03
N VAL A 49 -5.61 -13.22 -5.74
CA VAL A 49 -4.58 -13.26 -4.70
C VAL A 49 -4.05 -14.68 -4.53
N GLU A 50 -4.92 -15.68 -4.40
CA GLU A 50 -4.51 -17.08 -4.24
C GLU A 50 -3.70 -17.59 -5.43
N ALA A 51 -4.13 -17.30 -6.65
CA ALA A 51 -3.43 -17.69 -7.86
C ALA A 51 -2.03 -17.07 -7.93
N ALA A 52 -1.90 -15.79 -7.59
CA ALA A 52 -0.62 -15.09 -7.60
C ALA A 52 0.33 -15.52 -6.48
N LEU A 53 -0.21 -15.88 -5.30
CA LEU A 53 0.59 -16.33 -4.16
C LEU A 53 1.08 -17.78 -4.30
N GLY A 54 0.42 -18.60 -5.12
CA GLY A 54 0.87 -19.98 -5.37
C GLY A 54 0.97 -20.83 -4.09
N GLY A 55 0.08 -20.60 -3.13
CA GLY A 55 0.05 -21.30 -1.83
C GLY A 55 0.83 -20.62 -0.69
N ARG A 56 1.53 -19.51 -0.96
CA ARG A 56 2.11 -18.67 0.09
C ARG A 56 1.01 -17.94 0.88
N PRO A 57 1.24 -17.58 2.16
CA PRO A 57 0.31 -16.75 2.91
C PRO A 57 0.26 -15.32 2.35
N LEU A 58 -0.89 -14.66 2.52
CA LEU A 58 -0.96 -13.20 2.46
C LEU A 58 -0.64 -12.66 3.86
N ASP A 59 0.46 -11.91 4.01
CA ASP A 59 0.94 -11.49 5.34
C ASP A 59 0.40 -10.12 5.76
N GLN A 60 0.28 -9.20 4.80
CA GLN A 60 -0.13 -7.83 5.05
C GLN A 60 -1.25 -7.38 4.10
N LEU A 61 -2.21 -6.63 4.63
CA LEU A 61 -3.24 -5.93 3.89
C LEU A 61 -3.21 -4.45 4.30
N LEU A 62 -3.08 -3.55 3.33
CA LEU A 62 -3.04 -2.12 3.55
C LEU A 62 -4.22 -1.48 2.82
N ASN A 63 -4.96 -0.61 3.49
CA ASN A 63 -5.94 0.25 2.83
C ASN A 63 -5.38 1.65 2.63
N THR A 64 -5.53 2.20 1.42
CA THR A 64 -5.18 3.60 1.13
C THR A 64 -6.16 4.56 1.79
N HIS A 65 -7.44 4.18 1.82
CA HIS A 65 -8.55 4.83 2.52
C HIS A 65 -9.71 3.85 2.67
N LEU A 66 -10.80 4.28 3.31
CA LEU A 66 -11.86 3.39 3.78
C LEU A 66 -13.18 3.58 3.03
N HIS A 67 -13.15 3.96 1.75
CA HIS A 67 -14.31 3.77 0.90
C HIS A 67 -14.54 2.28 0.63
N SER A 68 -15.80 1.90 0.48
CA SER A 68 -16.21 0.50 0.39
C SER A 68 -15.60 -0.24 -0.81
N ASP A 69 -15.30 0.46 -1.89
CA ASP A 69 -14.66 -0.10 -3.09
C ASP A 69 -13.15 -0.29 -2.95
N HIS A 70 -12.55 0.18 -1.86
CA HIS A 70 -11.14 -0.05 -1.50
C HIS A 70 -10.96 -1.10 -0.41
N CYS A 71 -11.94 -1.25 0.49
CA CYS A 71 -11.83 -2.12 1.67
C CYS A 71 -12.92 -3.20 1.78
N GLY A 72 -13.85 -3.27 0.83
CA GLY A 72 -14.96 -4.22 0.85
C GLY A 72 -14.55 -5.70 0.78
N GLY A 73 -13.35 -6.01 0.28
CA GLY A 73 -12.77 -7.35 0.29
C GLY A 73 -12.04 -7.73 1.58
N ASN A 74 -11.88 -6.80 2.54
CA ASN A 74 -11.04 -7.00 3.73
C ASN A 74 -11.50 -8.20 4.57
N ALA A 75 -12.79 -8.27 4.91
CA ALA A 75 -13.32 -9.33 5.75
C ALA A 75 -13.13 -10.73 5.14
N ALA A 76 -13.28 -10.84 3.83
CA ALA A 76 -13.09 -12.10 3.10
C ALA A 76 -11.61 -12.54 3.12
N LEU A 77 -10.68 -11.59 2.95
CA LEU A 77 -9.25 -11.85 3.05
C LEU A 77 -8.84 -12.25 4.48
N GLN A 78 -9.35 -11.55 5.51
CA GLN A 78 -9.09 -11.89 6.92
C GLN A 78 -9.62 -13.28 7.28
N SER A 79 -10.80 -13.64 6.77
CA SER A 79 -11.34 -14.99 6.96
C SER A 79 -10.49 -16.06 6.27
N ARG A 80 -9.89 -15.75 5.12
CA ARG A 80 -9.07 -16.70 4.35
C ARG A 80 -7.65 -16.84 4.89
N TYR A 81 -7.10 -15.76 5.45
CA TYR A 81 -5.74 -15.67 5.97
C TYR A 81 -5.79 -15.20 7.44
N PRO A 82 -5.98 -16.11 8.42
CA PRO A 82 -6.19 -15.71 9.81
C PRO A 82 -5.00 -15.00 10.48
N ALA A 83 -3.80 -15.13 9.92
CA ALA A 83 -2.59 -14.44 10.38
C ALA A 83 -2.35 -13.08 9.67
N LEU A 84 -3.25 -12.69 8.76
CA LEU A 84 -3.15 -11.46 7.97
C LEU A 84 -3.16 -10.24 8.88
N ARG A 85 -2.12 -9.41 8.78
CA ARG A 85 -2.07 -8.13 9.47
C ARG A 85 -2.64 -7.03 8.60
N THR A 86 -3.68 -6.36 9.08
CA THR A 86 -4.37 -5.29 8.35
C THR A 86 -3.96 -3.92 8.88
N ALA A 87 -3.56 -3.00 8.01
CA ALA A 87 -3.23 -1.63 8.35
C ALA A 87 -4.10 -0.64 7.59
N ILE A 88 -4.60 0.38 8.30
CA ILE A 88 -5.51 1.39 7.76
C ILE A 88 -5.00 2.80 8.06
N PRO A 89 -5.49 3.85 7.39
CA PRO A 89 -5.19 5.22 7.80
C PRO A 89 -5.75 5.55 9.18
N PRO A 90 -5.11 6.45 9.95
CA PRO A 90 -5.50 6.73 11.33
C PRO A 90 -6.85 7.46 11.47
N GLY A 91 -7.29 8.18 10.43
CA GLY A 91 -8.40 9.13 10.53
C GLY A 91 -9.75 8.55 10.93
N LEU A 92 -10.06 7.34 10.46
CA LEU A 92 -11.33 6.63 10.72
C LEU A 92 -11.14 5.38 11.58
N ALA A 93 -10.00 5.25 12.25
CA ALA A 93 -9.66 4.06 13.02
C ALA A 93 -10.69 3.74 14.11
N GLU A 94 -11.18 4.77 14.81
CA GLU A 94 -12.19 4.60 15.86
C GLU A 94 -13.55 4.18 15.30
N SER A 95 -13.93 4.74 14.14
CA SER A 95 -15.14 4.34 13.43
C SER A 95 -15.08 2.89 12.98
N VAL A 96 -13.90 2.38 12.57
CA VAL A 96 -13.72 0.94 12.28
C VAL A 96 -13.83 0.09 13.55
N ARG A 97 -13.23 0.52 14.68
CA ARG A 97 -13.31 -0.23 15.96
C ARG A 97 -14.75 -0.43 16.42
N HIS A 98 -15.56 0.63 16.32
CA HIS A 98 -16.97 0.59 16.69
C HIS A 98 -17.90 0.14 15.55
N TRP A 99 -17.34 -0.04 14.36
CA TRP A 99 -18.07 -0.31 13.14
C TRP A 99 -19.23 0.68 12.90
N ASP A 100 -18.93 1.97 13.03
CA ASP A 100 -19.86 3.07 12.78
C ASP A 100 -20.03 3.27 11.26
N VAL A 101 -21.03 2.60 10.71
CA VAL A 101 -21.32 2.60 9.26
C VAL A 101 -21.78 3.96 8.72
N ASP A 102 -22.21 4.88 9.59
CA ASP A 102 -22.57 6.24 9.19
C ASP A 102 -21.32 7.11 9.07
N ALA A 103 -20.42 7.05 10.06
CA ALA A 103 -19.14 7.75 10.02
C ALA A 103 -18.20 7.20 8.94
N LEU A 104 -18.28 5.89 8.65
CA LEU A 104 -17.59 5.24 7.52
C LEU A 104 -18.30 5.48 6.18
N THR A 105 -19.42 6.21 6.19
CA THR A 105 -20.23 6.61 5.01
C THR A 105 -20.90 5.48 4.24
N TYR A 106 -20.78 4.23 4.66
CA TYR A 106 -21.39 3.08 3.98
C TYR A 106 -22.92 3.16 3.94
N ALA A 107 -23.57 3.42 5.07
CA ALA A 107 -25.03 3.53 5.13
C ALA A 107 -25.57 4.77 4.38
N PRO A 108 -25.02 5.99 4.57
CA PRO A 108 -25.46 7.19 3.85
C PRO A 108 -25.34 7.10 2.33
N THR A 109 -24.34 6.35 1.83
CA THR A 109 -24.09 6.18 0.39
C THR A 109 -24.75 4.93 -0.19
N GLY A 110 -25.45 4.14 0.64
CA GLY A 110 -26.04 2.86 0.24
C GLY A 110 -25.00 1.82 -0.21
N GLN A 111 -23.74 1.99 0.18
CA GLN A 111 -22.64 1.09 -0.15
C GLN A 111 -22.57 -0.06 0.85
N THR A 112 -22.12 -1.23 0.37
CA THR A 112 -21.93 -2.42 1.21
C THR A 112 -20.46 -2.63 1.52
N CYS A 113 -20.11 -2.66 2.80
CA CYS A 113 -18.82 -3.12 3.28
C CYS A 113 -19.03 -4.10 4.43
N PRO A 114 -18.57 -5.36 4.34
CA PRO A 114 -18.54 -6.26 5.48
C PRO A 114 -17.61 -5.77 6.58
N GLN A 115 -17.96 -6.05 7.85
CA GLN A 115 -17.15 -5.69 9.00
C GLN A 115 -15.78 -6.37 8.99
N PHE A 116 -14.73 -5.58 9.22
CA PHE A 116 -13.34 -6.05 9.30
C PHE A 116 -12.60 -5.39 10.48
N GLY A 117 -11.52 -6.02 10.93
CA GLY A 117 -10.62 -5.48 11.97
C GLY A 117 -9.34 -4.88 11.40
N PHE A 118 -8.52 -4.26 12.25
CA PHE A 118 -7.17 -3.82 11.88
C PHE A 118 -6.19 -3.96 13.04
N ASP A 119 -4.90 -4.07 12.70
CA ASP A 119 -3.80 -4.35 13.61
C ASP A 119 -2.82 -3.18 13.73
N ALA A 120 -2.79 -2.28 12.73
CA ALA A 120 -1.84 -1.17 12.68
C ALA A 120 -2.44 0.06 11.98
N LEU A 121 -1.78 1.20 12.18
CA LEU A 121 -2.13 2.47 11.53
C LEU A 121 -1.02 2.93 10.60
N LEU A 122 -1.40 3.31 9.38
CA LEU A 122 -0.53 3.92 8.38
C LEU A 122 -0.34 5.40 8.70
N GLN A 123 0.55 5.72 9.63
CA GLN A 123 0.81 7.08 10.07
C GLN A 123 1.51 7.89 8.96
N PRO A 124 0.96 9.03 8.51
CA PRO A 124 1.68 9.92 7.59
C PRO A 124 3.06 10.34 8.15
N GLY A 125 4.07 10.36 7.28
CA GLY A 125 5.47 10.59 7.66
C GLY A 125 6.20 9.34 8.18
N SER A 126 5.51 8.20 8.32
CA SER A 126 6.14 6.93 8.68
C SER A 126 6.54 6.11 7.45
N GLU A 127 7.22 4.99 7.70
CA GLU A 127 7.59 4.03 6.66
C GLU A 127 7.02 2.65 6.99
N VAL A 128 6.67 1.89 5.95
CA VAL A 128 6.18 0.53 6.04
C VAL A 128 6.94 -0.37 5.05
N ARG A 129 7.32 -1.56 5.49
CA ARG A 129 8.00 -2.54 4.63
C ARG A 129 6.99 -3.47 3.95
N LEU A 130 6.96 -3.43 2.62
CA LEU A 130 6.07 -4.22 1.77
C LEU A 130 6.91 -5.03 0.79
N GLY A 131 6.84 -6.36 0.93
CA GLY A 131 7.82 -7.25 0.30
C GLY A 131 9.24 -6.88 0.74
N GLU A 132 10.13 -6.65 -0.23
CA GLU A 132 11.54 -6.29 0.00
C GLU A 132 11.78 -4.77 0.09
N ARG A 133 10.73 -3.94 -0.04
CA ARG A 133 10.84 -2.49 -0.23
C ARG A 133 10.34 -1.71 0.96
N LEU A 134 10.98 -0.57 1.22
CA LEU A 134 10.53 0.39 2.22
C LEU A 134 9.72 1.49 1.55
N TRP A 135 8.48 1.63 1.97
CA TRP A 135 7.51 2.57 1.41
C TRP A 135 7.24 3.67 2.42
N GLN A 136 7.25 4.91 1.96
CA GLN A 136 6.87 6.06 2.75
C GLN A 136 5.34 6.22 2.71
N VAL A 137 4.76 6.54 3.86
CA VAL A 137 3.34 6.86 3.99
C VAL A 137 3.17 8.37 3.99
N HIS A 138 2.43 8.90 3.02
CA HIS A 138 2.15 10.34 2.90
C HIS A 138 0.66 10.61 3.04
N ALA A 139 0.29 11.64 3.79
CA ALA A 139 -1.10 12.12 3.81
C ALA A 139 -1.45 12.69 2.43
N ALA A 140 -2.61 12.33 1.91
CA ALA A 140 -3.06 12.78 0.60
C ALA A 140 -4.53 13.26 0.63
N PRO A 141 -4.89 14.20 1.53
CA PRO A 141 -6.27 14.65 1.64
C PRO A 141 -6.79 15.21 0.32
N GLY A 142 -8.05 14.94 0.00
CA GLY A 142 -8.67 15.39 -1.25
C GLY A 142 -9.97 14.64 -1.50
N HIS A 143 -9.91 13.59 -2.34
CA HIS A 143 -11.06 12.71 -2.57
C HIS A 143 -11.62 12.12 -1.26
N ASP A 144 -10.72 11.67 -0.39
CA ASP A 144 -11.00 11.28 0.98
C ASP A 144 -10.01 12.03 1.90
N THR A 145 -10.54 12.68 2.93
CA THR A 145 -9.78 13.52 3.87
C THR A 145 -8.71 12.73 4.64
N HIS A 146 -8.90 11.42 4.80
CA HIS A 146 -8.05 10.52 5.57
C HIS A 146 -7.16 9.63 4.70
N SER A 147 -7.21 9.79 3.37
CA SER A 147 -6.42 8.96 2.47
C SER A 147 -4.91 9.15 2.62
N VAL A 148 -4.20 8.06 2.36
CA VAL A 148 -2.74 8.03 2.30
C VAL A 148 -2.26 7.56 0.93
N VAL A 149 -1.07 8.02 0.56
CA VAL A 149 -0.30 7.52 -0.58
C VAL A 149 0.90 6.75 -0.07
N LEU A 150 1.15 5.58 -0.66
CA LEU A 150 2.35 4.79 -0.45
C LEU A 150 3.36 5.13 -1.55
N PHE A 151 4.53 5.63 -1.18
CA PHE A 151 5.57 6.05 -2.12
C PHE A 151 6.86 5.26 -1.91
N GLU A 152 7.35 4.62 -2.98
CA GLU A 152 8.65 3.93 -2.99
C GLU A 152 9.72 4.84 -3.65
N PRO A 153 10.59 5.50 -2.87
CA PRO A 153 11.50 6.52 -3.38
C PRO A 153 12.65 5.95 -4.21
N VAL A 154 13.10 4.72 -3.95
CA VAL A 154 14.32 4.16 -4.56
C VAL A 154 14.11 3.88 -6.03
N ALA A 155 13.02 3.19 -6.41
CA ALA A 155 12.71 2.93 -7.81
C ALA A 155 12.55 4.24 -8.60
N ARG A 156 11.97 5.28 -7.98
CA ARG A 156 11.84 6.60 -8.60
C ARG A 156 13.19 7.28 -8.82
N ALA A 157 14.06 7.29 -7.81
CA ALA A 157 15.40 7.85 -7.91
C ALA A 157 16.24 7.11 -8.96
N GLN A 158 16.14 5.78 -9.04
CA GLN A 158 16.78 4.98 -10.08
C GLN A 158 16.27 5.31 -11.49
N GLN A 159 14.97 5.60 -11.64
CA GLN A 159 14.42 6.04 -12.92
C GLN A 159 15.03 7.39 -13.33
N PHE A 160 15.08 8.37 -12.43
CA PHE A 160 15.72 9.66 -12.73
C PHE A 160 17.19 9.53 -13.08
N ALA A 161 17.94 8.69 -12.37
CA ALA A 161 19.34 8.43 -12.71
C ALA A 161 19.47 7.87 -14.13
N ARG A 162 18.62 6.92 -14.54
CA ARG A 162 18.59 6.40 -15.91
C ARG A 162 18.26 7.49 -16.94
N ASP A 163 17.22 8.28 -16.66
CA ASP A 163 16.77 9.35 -17.57
C ASP A 163 17.83 10.44 -17.77
N TRP A 164 18.68 10.67 -16.76
CA TRP A 164 19.79 11.61 -16.82
C TRP A 164 21.12 10.99 -17.29
N GLY A 165 21.18 9.69 -17.57
CA GLY A 165 22.43 8.99 -17.88
C GLY A 165 23.42 8.96 -16.71
N ALA A 166 22.93 9.11 -15.49
CA ALA A 166 23.72 9.13 -14.26
C ALA A 166 23.81 7.74 -13.62
N ARG A 167 24.89 7.51 -12.87
CA ARG A 167 25.02 6.33 -12.01
C ARG A 167 24.19 6.53 -10.74
N PHE A 168 23.29 5.60 -10.45
CA PHE A 168 22.58 5.58 -9.17
C PHE A 168 23.48 4.98 -8.07
N VAL A 169 23.57 5.65 -6.93
CA VAL A 169 24.25 5.17 -5.71
C VAL A 169 23.31 5.38 -4.53
N CYS A 170 22.85 4.30 -3.89
CA CYS A 170 22.09 4.38 -2.64
C CYS A 170 23.08 4.40 -1.47
N LEU A 171 23.22 5.55 -0.81
CA LEU A 171 24.15 5.73 0.32
C LEU A 171 23.56 5.27 1.67
N GLY A 172 22.30 4.83 1.70
CA GLY A 172 21.57 4.50 2.93
C GLY A 172 21.19 5.77 3.71
N ALA A 173 20.96 5.63 5.02
CA ALA A 173 20.63 6.74 5.92
C ALA A 173 21.86 7.63 6.19
N ARG A 174 22.35 8.33 5.17
CA ARG A 174 23.35 9.39 5.27
C ARG A 174 22.59 10.70 5.10
N GLY A 175 22.75 11.61 6.07
CA GLY A 175 22.01 12.87 6.12
C GLY A 175 22.33 13.81 4.94
N HIS A 176 21.72 15.00 4.95
CA HIS A 176 21.92 16.03 3.94
C HIS A 176 23.41 16.24 3.61
N LEU A 177 23.74 16.19 2.31
CA LEU A 177 24.93 16.86 1.78
C LEU A 177 24.67 18.37 1.87
N ASN A 178 24.93 18.99 3.01
CA ASN A 178 25.16 20.44 3.05
C ASN A 178 26.67 20.70 3.14
N ALA A 179 27.10 21.81 2.53
CA ALA A 179 28.46 22.30 2.60
C ALA A 179 28.88 22.68 4.03
N GLU A 180 27.93 22.78 4.96
CA GLU A 180 28.14 23.13 6.37
C GLU A 180 28.25 21.90 7.29
N SER A 181 28.17 20.67 6.75
CA SER A 181 28.12 19.43 7.55
C SER A 181 29.42 19.13 8.30
N GLY A 182 30.52 19.77 7.92
CA GLY A 182 31.84 19.53 8.50
C GLY A 182 32.38 18.12 8.23
N LEU A 183 31.77 17.37 7.31
CA LEU A 183 32.14 15.97 7.01
C LEU A 183 33.36 15.83 6.10
N GLY A 184 33.98 16.94 5.70
CA GLY A 184 35.16 16.95 4.83
C GLY A 184 34.86 16.50 3.39
N ASP A 185 35.87 16.61 2.54
CA ASP A 185 35.80 16.16 1.15
C ASP A 185 35.81 14.63 1.08
N TRP A 186 35.05 14.08 0.14
CA TRP A 186 34.99 12.63 -0.07
C TRP A 186 36.23 12.15 -0.84
N PRO A 187 36.82 11.00 -0.47
CA PRO A 187 37.99 10.44 -1.16
C PRO A 187 37.76 10.16 -2.65
N GLU A 188 36.52 9.84 -3.02
CA GLU A 188 36.15 9.39 -4.37
C GLU A 188 35.74 10.53 -5.32
N GLY A 189 35.59 11.76 -4.82
CA GLY A 189 35.21 12.95 -5.62
C GLY A 189 33.73 13.08 -5.91
#